data_AF-A0A966Q920-F1
#
_entry.id   AF-A0A966Q920-F1
#
_cell.length_a   1.000
_cell.length_b   1.000
_cell.length_c   1.000
_cell.angle_alpha   90.00
_cell.angle_beta   90.00
_cell.angle_gamma   90.00
#
_symmetry.space_group_name_H-M   'P 1'
#
loop_
_entity.id
_entity.type
_entity.pdbx_description
1 polymer ?
#
loop_
_entity_poly.entity_id
_entity_poly.type
_entity_poly.pdbx_seq_one_letter_code
_entity_poly.pdbx_strand_id
1 'polypeptide(L)'
;MATTVVPIWLDLLCVGIGAFQGALFAIVYKRFDLVGVIAIALLTGLGGGVLRDLLLGAGRPSGMQDKYILTAIAGAAVALVVGRWYRKSDGIVVFLDSIAMSLFAIAGT
;
A
#
# COMPACT_ATOMS: atom_id res chain seq x y z
N MET A 1 27.49 11.28 4.92
CA MET A 1 26.04 11.52 4.77
C MET A 1 25.49 10.34 3.99
N ALA A 2 25.04 9.31 4.70
CA ALA A 2 24.71 8.01 4.12
C ALA A 2 23.35 8.09 3.42
N THR A 3 23.35 8.08 2.09
CA THR A 3 22.17 7.79 1.28
C THR A 3 21.91 6.29 1.40
N THR A 4 21.08 5.84 2.34
CA THR A 4 20.44 4.53 2.22
C THR A 4 19.45 4.63 1.06
N VAL A 5 19.97 4.43 -0.15
CA VAL A 5 19.19 4.43 -1.39
C VAL A 5 18.31 3.18 -1.38
N VAL A 6 17.16 3.27 -0.70
CA VAL A 6 16.06 2.34 -0.95
C VAL A 6 15.75 2.46 -2.43
N PRO A 7 15.89 1.38 -3.22
CA PRO A 7 15.72 1.49 -4.63
C PRO A 7 14.25 1.79 -4.97
N ILE A 8 14.04 2.71 -5.92
CA ILE A 8 12.70 3.24 -6.23
C ILE A 8 11.69 2.14 -6.58
N TRP A 9 12.12 1.05 -7.23
CA TRP A 9 11.23 -0.05 -7.57
C TRP A 9 10.72 -0.80 -6.33
N LEU A 10 11.54 -0.93 -5.28
CA LEU A 10 11.16 -1.59 -4.04
C LEU A 10 10.15 -0.74 -3.26
N ASP A 11 10.39 0.56 -3.21
CA ASP A 11 9.50 1.52 -2.55
C ASP A 11 8.11 1.55 -3.25
N LEU A 12 8.08 1.56 -4.59
CA LEU A 12 6.84 1.48 -5.37
C LEU A 12 6.13 0.12 -5.21
N LEU A 13 6.88 -0.98 -5.08
CA LEU A 13 6.30 -2.29 -4.78
C LEU A 13 5.63 -2.32 -3.41
N CYS A 14 6.25 -1.71 -2.38
CA CYS A 14 5.65 -1.58 -1.05
C CYS A 14 4.33 -0.84 -1.12
N VAL A 15 4.31 0.31 -1.80
CA VAL A 15 3.08 1.12 -1.97
C VAL A 15 2.01 0.35 -2.75
N GLY A 16 2.37 -0.28 -3.87
CA GLY A 16 1.43 -1.01 -4.70
C GLY A 16 0.81 -2.22 -3.98
N ILE A 17 1.63 -3.02 -3.31
CA ILE A 17 1.19 -4.21 -2.56
C ILE A 17 0.38 -3.80 -1.34
N GLY A 18 0.83 -2.79 -0.59
CA GLY A 18 0.09 -2.25 0.56
C GLY A 18 -1.27 -1.69 0.15
N ALA A 19 -1.34 -0.92 -0.94
CA ALA A 19 -2.61 -0.40 -1.44
C ALA A 19 -3.56 -1.49 -1.93
N PHE A 20 -3.03 -2.50 -2.62
CA PHE A 20 -3.79 -3.67 -3.06
C PHE A 20 -4.37 -4.45 -1.86
N GLN A 21 -3.56 -4.70 -0.83
CA GLN A 21 -3.98 -5.40 0.39
C GLN A 21 -5.05 -4.60 1.15
N GLY A 22 -4.84 -3.29 1.35
CA GLY A 22 -5.80 -2.43 2.04
C GLY A 22 -7.13 -2.33 1.30
N ALA A 23 -7.09 -2.22 -0.03
CA ALA A 23 -8.28 -2.22 -0.86
C ALA A 23 -9.05 -3.55 -0.76
N LEU A 24 -8.35 -4.69 -0.87
CA LEU A 24 -8.98 -6.00 -0.70
C LEU A 24 -9.59 -6.15 0.68
N PHE A 25 -8.90 -5.71 1.73
CA PHE A 25 -9.42 -5.74 3.09
C PHE A 25 -10.72 -4.93 3.21
N ALA A 26 -10.76 -3.72 2.65
CA ALA A 26 -11.95 -2.87 2.64
C ALA A 26 -13.13 -3.50 1.89
N ILE A 27 -12.87 -4.17 0.76
CA ILE A 27 -13.89 -4.84 -0.06
C ILE A 27 -14.45 -6.08 0.66
N VAL A 28 -13.57 -6.94 1.18
CA VAL A 28 -13.93 -8.26 1.70
C VAL A 28 -14.52 -8.18 3.10
N TYR A 29 -13.90 -7.41 4.01
CA TYR A 29 -14.27 -7.41 5.44
C TYR A 29 -15.20 -6.27 5.85
N LYS A 30 -15.11 -5.11 5.20
CA LYS A 30 -15.84 -3.89 5.62
C LYS A 30 -16.97 -3.49 4.68
N ARG A 31 -17.04 -4.06 3.47
CA ARG A 31 -18.01 -3.70 2.41
C ARG A 31 -18.11 -2.19 2.19
N PHE A 32 -16.97 -1.51 2.15
CA PHE A 32 -16.94 -0.08 1.87
C PHE A 32 -17.27 0.21 0.39
N ASP A 33 -17.85 1.39 0.16
CA ASP A 33 -18.05 1.94 -1.17
C ASP A 33 -16.72 2.32 -1.83
N LEU A 34 -16.75 2.59 -3.13
CA LEU A 34 -15.56 2.86 -3.95
C LEU A 34 -14.63 3.92 -3.34
N VAL A 35 -15.19 5.01 -2.80
CA VAL A 35 -14.42 6.08 -2.15
C VAL A 35 -13.69 5.55 -0.91
N GLY A 36 -14.38 4.74 -0.10
CA GLY A 36 -13.79 4.13 1.10
C GLY A 36 -12.69 3.13 0.76
N VAL A 37 -12.88 2.33 -0.30
CA VAL A 37 -11.85 1.40 -0.79
C VAL A 37 -10.60 2.16 -1.23
N ILE A 38 -10.75 3.21 -2.02
CA ILE A 38 -9.62 4.04 -2.48
C ILE A 38 -8.94 4.72 -1.29
N ALA A 39 -9.71 5.25 -0.33
CA ALA A 39 -9.16 5.88 0.86
C ALA A 39 -8.31 4.91 1.70
N ILE A 40 -8.82 3.70 1.98
CA ILE A 40 -8.06 2.68 2.71
C ILE A 40 -6.82 2.24 1.91
N ALA A 41 -6.94 2.07 0.59
CA ALA A 41 -5.80 1.70 -0.25
C ALA A 41 -4.68 2.75 -0.18
N LEU A 42 -5.02 4.04 -0.29
CA LEU A 42 -4.07 5.13 -0.18
C LEU A 42 -3.46 5.20 1.22
N LEU A 43 -4.28 5.05 2.27
CA LEU A 43 -3.81 5.06 3.65
C LEU A 43 -2.85 3.92 3.93
N THR A 44 -3.13 2.69 3.48
CA THR A 44 -2.24 1.54 3.69
C THR A 44 -1.00 1.61 2.81
N GLY A 45 -1.15 1.93 1.53
CA GLY A 45 -0.04 1.98 0.57
C GLY A 45 0.93 3.13 0.84
N LEU A 46 0.43 4.35 1.05
CA LEU A 46 1.27 5.53 1.26
C LEU A 46 1.58 5.80 2.73
N GLY A 47 0.70 5.39 3.64
CA GLY A 47 0.80 5.75 5.06
C GLY A 47 2.09 5.27 5.72
N GLY A 48 2.58 4.07 5.38
CA GLY A 48 3.85 3.56 5.91
C GLY A 48 5.05 4.45 5.53
N GLY A 49 5.16 4.81 4.24
CA GLY A 49 6.23 5.70 3.74
C GLY A 49 6.11 7.12 4.28
N VAL A 50 4.89 7.68 4.32
CA VAL A 50 4.65 9.00 4.91
C VAL A 50 5.01 9.01 6.40
N LEU A 51 4.63 8.00 7.16
CA LEU A 51 4.96 7.90 8.58
C LEU A 51 6.47 7.75 8.80
N ARG A 52 7.14 6.91 8.01
CA ARG A 52 8.61 6.78 7.99
C ARG A 52 9.28 8.14 7.79
N ASP A 53 8.86 8.88 6.77
CA ASP A 53 9.47 10.16 6.42
C ASP A 53 9.24 11.22 7.51
N LEU A 54 8.05 11.24 8.13
CA LEU A 54 7.74 12.12 9.25
C LEU A 54 8.61 11.81 10.48
N LEU A 55 8.78 10.52 10.81
CA LEU A 55 9.62 10.09 11.94
C LEU A 55 11.11 10.38 11.72
N LEU A 56 11.57 10.31 10.47
CA LEU A 56 12.95 10.62 10.09
C LEU A 56 13.20 12.14 9.91
N GLY A 57 12.17 12.97 10.02
CA GLY A 57 12.29 14.42 9.77
C GLY A 57 12.62 14.76 8.30
N ALA A 58 12.31 13.85 7.38
CA ALA A 58 12.57 13.99 5.95
C ALA A 58 11.55 14.93 5.29
N GLY A 59 11.63 16.23 5.60
CA GLY A 59 10.94 17.33 4.92
C GLY A 59 9.60 16.99 4.23
N ARG A 60 9.62 16.89 2.89
CA ARG A 60 8.44 16.57 2.07
C ARG A 60 8.23 15.05 2.00
N PRO A 61 7.09 14.51 2.47
CA PRO A 61 6.82 13.08 2.40
C PRO A 61 6.88 12.55 0.96
N SER A 62 7.62 11.47 0.75
CA SER A 62 7.78 10.77 -0.54
C SER A 62 6.44 10.36 -1.14
N GLY A 63 5.48 9.98 -0.30
CA GLY A 63 4.11 9.59 -0.69
C GLY A 63 3.28 10.68 -1.38
N MET A 64 3.72 11.94 -1.37
CA MET A 64 3.05 13.05 -2.07
C MET A 64 3.52 13.24 -3.53
N GLN A 65 4.43 12.41 -4.04
CA GLN A 65 4.83 12.48 -5.45
C GLN A 65 3.87 11.67 -6.34
N ASP A 66 3.61 12.17 -7.56
CA ASP A 66 2.63 11.61 -8.50
C ASP A 66 2.81 10.11 -8.75
N LYS A 67 4.07 9.65 -8.84
CA LYS A 67 4.39 8.22 -9.05
C LYS A 67 3.87 7.31 -7.95
N TYR A 68 3.97 7.70 -6.68
CA TYR A 68 3.51 6.86 -5.56
C TYR A 68 1.99 6.84 -5.49
N ILE A 69 1.34 7.99 -5.71
CA ILE A 69 -0.11 8.12 -5.77
C ILE A 69 -0.66 7.25 -6.92
N LEU A 70 -0.07 7.34 -8.11
CA LEU A 70 -0.45 6.49 -9.25
C LEU A 70 -0.29 5.00 -8.92
N THR A 71 0.79 4.59 -8.27
CA THR A 71 0.98 3.19 -7.90
C THR A 71 -0.03 2.71 -6.87
N ALA A 72 -0.41 3.55 -5.90
CA ALA A 72 -1.42 3.21 -4.92
C ALA A 72 -2.81 3.08 -5.58
N ILE A 73 -3.16 3.99 -6.48
CA ILE A 73 -4.40 3.92 -7.27
C ILE A 73 -4.41 2.68 -8.16
N ALA A 74 -3.29 2.37 -8.82
CA ALA A 74 -3.15 1.15 -9.62
C ALA A 74 -3.36 -0.11 -8.76
N GLY A 75 -2.73 -0.18 -7.58
CA GLY A 75 -2.95 -1.27 -6.62
C GLY A 75 -4.42 -1.41 -6.21
N ALA A 76 -5.09 -0.29 -5.91
CA ALA A 76 -6.52 -0.27 -5.59
C ALA A 76 -7.39 -0.74 -6.76
N ALA A 77 -7.07 -0.33 -8.00
CA ALA A 77 -7.79 -0.75 -9.19
C ALA A 77 -7.66 -2.26 -9.43
N VAL A 78 -6.46 -2.83 -9.27
CA VAL A 78 -6.25 -4.29 -9.35
C VAL A 78 -7.06 -4.99 -8.25
N ALA A 79 -7.09 -4.47 -7.03
CA ALA A 79 -7.87 -5.05 -5.93
C ALA A 79 -9.37 -5.02 -6.20
N LEU A 80 -9.91 -3.97 -6.84
CA LEU A 80 -11.32 -3.90 -7.23
C LEU A 80 -11.68 -4.95 -8.29
N VAL A 81 -10.78 -5.21 -9.24
CA VAL A 81 -10.97 -6.27 -10.24
C VAL A 81 -10.91 -7.63 -9.58
N VAL A 82 -9.85 -7.92 -8.80
CA VAL A 82 -9.65 -9.21 -8.14
C VAL A 82 -10.74 -9.49 -7.09
N GLY A 83 -11.12 -8.49 -6.30
CA GLY A 83 -12.13 -8.60 -5.26
C GLY A 83 -13.54 -8.93 -5.78
N ARG A 84 -13.84 -8.61 -7.06
CA ARG A 84 -15.08 -9.07 -7.72
C ARG A 84 -15.11 -10.57 -7.94
N TRP A 85 -13.96 -11.19 -8.22
CA TRP A 85 -13.85 -12.63 -8.45
C TRP A 85 -13.68 -13.43 -7.16
N TYR A 86 -13.07 -12.84 -6.13
CA TYR A 86 -12.57 -13.56 -4.94
C TYR A 86 -13.29 -13.21 -3.63
N ARG A 87 -14.62 -13.19 -3.64
CA ARG A 87 -15.47 -12.69 -2.54
C ARG A 87 -15.47 -13.54 -1.24
N LYS A 88 -14.67 -14.62 -1.14
CA LYS A 88 -14.79 -15.62 -0.05
C LYS A 88 -13.50 -16.25 0.50
N SER A 89 -12.30 -15.80 0.10
CA SER A 89 -11.06 -16.44 0.56
C SER A 89 -10.27 -15.56 1.53
N ASP A 90 -10.52 -15.73 2.83
CA ASP A 90 -9.74 -15.10 3.91
C ASP A 90 -8.24 -15.37 3.80
N GLY A 91 -7.86 -16.58 3.35
CA GLY A 91 -6.46 -16.99 3.27
C GLY A 91 -5.58 -16.15 2.33
N ILE A 92 -6.15 -15.62 1.24
CA ILE A 92 -5.39 -14.76 0.32
C ILE A 92 -5.10 -13.40 0.93
N VAL A 93 -6.07 -12.82 1.65
CA VAL A 93 -5.88 -11.51 2.28
C VAL A 93 -4.82 -11.59 3.38
N VAL A 94 -4.85 -12.64 4.19
CA VAL A 94 -3.85 -12.89 5.25
C VAL A 94 -2.45 -13.15 4.66
N PHE A 95 -2.35 -13.89 3.56
CA PHE A 95 -1.07 -14.11 2.88
C PHE A 95 -0.49 -12.83 2.29
N LEU A 96 -1.32 -12.01 1.63
CA LEU A 96 -0.93 -10.70 1.11
C LEU A 96 -0.48 -9.73 2.21
N ASP A 97 -1.16 -9.76 3.37
CA ASP A 97 -0.78 -8.96 4.53
C ASP A 97 0.63 -9.31 5.03
N SER A 98 0.96 -10.61 5.07
CA SER A 98 2.30 -11.07 5.46
C SER A 98 3.39 -10.58 4.49
N ILE A 99 3.10 -10.59 3.18
CA ILE A 99 4.01 -10.05 2.16
C ILE A 99 4.18 -8.55 2.34
N ALA A 100 3.09 -7.81 2.52
CA ALA A 100 3.13 -6.36 2.73
C ALA A 100 3.97 -5.99 3.96
N MET A 101 3.76 -6.68 5.08
CA MET A 101 4.52 -6.47 6.32
C MET A 101 6.02 -6.75 6.13
N SER A 102 6.37 -7.82 5.42
CA SER A 102 7.78 -8.13 5.13
C SER A 102 8.44 -7.06 4.25
N LEU A 103 7.74 -6.58 3.22
CA LEU A 103 8.23 -5.52 2.34
C LEU A 103 8.45 -4.20 3.08
N PHE A 104 7.49 -3.76 3.90
CA PHE A 104 7.63 -2.55 4.70
C PHE A 104 8.74 -2.67 5.76
N ALA A 105 8.96 -3.86 6.33
CA ALA A 105 10.06 -4.09 7.26
C ALA A 105 11.43 -3.93 6.56
N ILE A 106 11.58 -4.40 5.32
CA ILE A 106 12.83 -4.28 4.54
C ILE A 106 13.03 -2.86 4.02
N ALA A 107 11.98 -2.19 3.55
CA ALA A 107 12.07 -0.82 3.04
C ALA A 107 12.17 0.24 4.15
N GLY A 108 11.86 -0.12 5.40
CA GLY A 108 11.91 0.74 6.57
C GLY A 108 13.25 0.78 7.31
N THR A 109 14.24 -0.03 6.89
CA THR A 109 15.63 -0.01 7.41
C THR A 109 16.48 1.03 6.71
#